data_AF-A0A965EER8-F1
#
_entry.id   AF-A0A965EER8-F1
#
_cell.length_a   1.000
_cell.length_b   1.000
_cell.length_c   1.000
_cell.angle_alpha   90.00
_cell.angle_beta   90.00
_cell.angle_gamma   90.00
#
_symmetry.space_group_name_H-M   'P 1'
#
loop_
_entity.id
_entity.type
_entity.pdbx_description
1 polymer ?
#
loop_
_entity_poly.entity_id
_entity_poly.type
_entity_poly.pdbx_seq_one_letter_code
_entity_poly.pdbx_strand_id
1 'polypeptide(L)'
;MITGVYIAAAAVCVFVIAAVVIGREARRLDAVAPRAVYDPDQAVEFVADMLPDVTQARLTLDELGAMLRLHMRWLHAKGLQPDRAVDKRQDIDDLLLISEDQLSAFLLSEAEKSGVELLDDVDVVHVVRAHLAYFDAIGAVGPTASSTDL
;
A
#
# COMPACT_ATOMS: atom_id res chain seq x y z
N MET A 1 46.29 -37.90 16.10
CA MET A 1 45.35 -37.05 16.86
C MET A 1 45.33 -35.61 16.37
N ILE A 2 46.48 -34.95 16.24
CA ILE A 2 46.59 -33.53 15.83
C ILE A 2 45.91 -33.23 14.48
N THR A 3 46.12 -34.06 13.45
CA THR A 3 45.50 -33.86 12.12
C THR A 3 43.96 -33.92 12.15
N GLY A 4 43.39 -34.80 12.98
CA GLY A 4 41.93 -34.92 13.12
C GLY A 4 41.32 -33.67 13.76
N VAL A 5 42.03 -33.04 14.70
CA VAL A 5 41.62 -31.77 15.32
C VAL A 5 41.61 -30.65 14.29
N TYR A 6 42.62 -30.57 13.42
CA TYR A 6 42.65 -29.55 12.36
C TYR A 6 41.55 -29.73 11.32
N ILE A 7 41.25 -30.97 10.93
CA ILE A 7 40.15 -31.27 10.00
C ILE A 7 38.80 -30.87 10.63
N ALA A 8 38.57 -31.23 11.89
CA ALA A 8 37.36 -30.86 12.61
C ALA A 8 37.23 -29.33 12.75
N ALA A 9 38.32 -28.65 13.12
CA ALA A 9 38.34 -27.19 13.23
C ALA A 9 38.05 -26.51 11.88
N ALA A 10 38.66 -26.98 10.79
CA ALA A 10 38.41 -26.45 9.45
C ALA A 10 36.95 -26.65 9.02
N ALA A 11 36.39 -27.84 9.26
CA ALA A 11 34.99 -28.14 8.94
C ALA A 11 34.03 -27.23 9.72
N VAL A 12 34.28 -27.01 11.02
CA VAL A 12 33.48 -26.11 11.86
C VAL A 12 33.60 -24.66 11.36
N CYS A 13 34.80 -24.18 11.05
CA CYS A 13 35.00 -22.83 10.52
C CYS A 13 34.25 -22.61 9.21
N VAL A 14 34.34 -23.54 8.26
CA VAL A 14 33.61 -23.45 6.98
C VAL A 14 32.10 -23.43 7.21
N PHE A 15 31.59 -24.32 8.07
CA PHE A 15 30.17 -24.38 8.40
C PHE A 15 29.67 -23.07 9.02
N VAL A 16 30.41 -22.50 9.98
CA VAL A 16 30.04 -21.24 10.63
C VAL A 16 30.02 -20.09 9.62
N ILE A 17 31.04 -19.98 8.76
CA ILE A 17 31.08 -18.94 7.71
C ILE A 17 29.87 -19.09 6.78
N ALA A 18 29.58 -20.30 6.31
CA ALA A 18 28.44 -20.57 5.44
C ALA A 18 27.11 -20.20 6.12
N ALA A 19 26.92 -20.63 7.38
CA ALA A 19 25.71 -20.33 8.15
C ALA A 19 25.50 -18.82 8.37
N VAL A 20 26.59 -18.07 8.64
CA VAL A 20 26.52 -16.61 8.82
C VAL A 20 26.16 -15.92 7.52
N VAL A 21 26.78 -16.30 6.40
CA VAL A 21 26.50 -15.67 5.09
C VAL A 21 25.07 -15.97 4.67
N ILE A 22 24.66 -17.24 4.67
CA ILE A 22 23.30 -17.64 4.28
C ILE A 22 22.27 -17.02 5.22
N GLY A 23 22.48 -17.06 6.53
CA GLY A 23 21.57 -16.47 7.51
C GLY A 23 21.45 -14.95 7.40
N ARG A 24 22.51 -14.26 6.96
CA ARG A 24 22.46 -12.81 6.69
C ARG A 24 21.67 -12.50 5.42
N GLU A 25 21.90 -13.26 4.36
CA GLU A 25 21.23 -13.06 3.07
C GLU A 25 19.74 -13.46 3.14
N ALA A 26 19.42 -14.57 3.82
CA ALA A 26 18.05 -15.00 4.09
C ALA A 26 17.30 -13.91 4.88
N ARG A 27 17.87 -13.38 5.97
CA ARG A 27 17.26 -12.26 6.71
C ARG A 27 17.10 -10.98 5.87
N ARG A 28 17.99 -10.71 4.90
CA ARG A 28 17.83 -9.57 4.00
C ARG A 28 16.66 -9.78 3.04
N LEU A 29 16.52 -10.98 2.50
CA LEU A 29 15.47 -11.31 1.54
C LEU A 29 14.10 -11.48 2.22
N ASP A 30 14.05 -12.06 3.41
CA ASP A 30 12.84 -12.12 4.24
C ASP A 30 12.36 -10.72 4.67
N ALA A 31 13.27 -9.73 4.71
CA ALA A 31 12.93 -8.34 4.97
C ALA A 31 12.39 -7.60 3.73
N VAL A 32 12.44 -8.20 2.54
CA VAL A 32 11.80 -7.64 1.34
C VAL A 32 10.32 -8.03 1.39
N ALA A 33 9.49 -7.13 1.89
CA ALA A 33 8.04 -7.28 1.83
C ALA A 33 7.61 -7.54 0.37
N PRO A 34 6.56 -8.35 0.11
CA PRO A 34 5.98 -8.48 -1.21
C PRO A 34 5.76 -7.09 -1.81
N ARG A 35 6.22 -6.87 -3.04
CA ARG A 35 6.01 -5.61 -3.75
C ARG A 35 4.50 -5.37 -3.77
N ALA A 36 4.03 -4.31 -3.10
CA ALA A 36 2.65 -3.87 -3.20
C ALA A 36 2.41 -3.37 -4.63
N VAL A 37 1.93 -4.26 -5.50
CA VAL A 37 1.59 -3.92 -6.88
C VAL A 37 0.11 -3.60 -6.90
N TYR A 38 -0.21 -2.37 -7.29
CA TYR A 38 -1.59 -1.97 -7.54
C TYR A 38 -2.11 -2.68 -8.79
N ASP A 39 -3.18 -3.47 -8.64
CA ASP A 39 -3.90 -4.10 -9.74
C ASP A 39 -5.29 -3.45 -9.86
N PRO A 40 -5.60 -2.76 -10.98
CA PRO A 40 -6.88 -2.08 -11.15
C PRO A 40 -8.09 -3.02 -11.08
N ASP A 41 -7.97 -4.24 -11.60
CA ASP A 41 -9.10 -5.17 -11.67
C ASP A 41 -9.37 -5.74 -10.28
N GLN A 42 -8.30 -6.12 -9.56
CA GLN A 42 -8.40 -6.55 -8.16
C GLN A 42 -8.93 -5.43 -7.26
N ALA A 43 -8.53 -4.18 -7.48
CA ALA A 43 -9.02 -3.05 -6.71
C ALA A 43 -10.53 -2.85 -6.88
N VAL A 44 -11.06 -3.03 -8.10
CA VAL A 44 -12.51 -2.93 -8.36
C VAL A 44 -13.25 -4.05 -7.65
N GLU A 45 -12.78 -5.30 -7.74
CA GLU A 45 -13.38 -6.45 -7.05
C GLU A 45 -13.39 -6.25 -5.53
N PHE A 46 -12.24 -5.90 -4.96
CA PHE A 46 -12.10 -5.67 -3.52
C PHE A 46 -13.00 -4.54 -3.01
N VAL A 47 -13.02 -3.41 -3.72
CA VAL A 47 -13.84 -2.26 -3.32
C VAL A 47 -15.31 -2.60 -3.47
N ALA A 48 -15.72 -3.26 -4.56
CA ALA A 48 -17.10 -3.69 -4.74
C ALA A 48 -17.56 -4.54 -3.55
N ASP A 49 -16.78 -5.53 -3.14
CA ASP A 49 -17.12 -6.43 -2.01
C ASP A 49 -17.23 -5.71 -0.65
N MET A 50 -16.58 -4.55 -0.50
CA MET A 50 -16.56 -3.79 0.75
C MET A 50 -17.63 -2.68 0.81
N LEU A 51 -18.25 -2.33 -0.32
CA LEU A 51 -19.25 -1.28 -0.38
C LEU A 51 -20.57 -1.72 0.29
N PRO A 52 -21.28 -0.81 0.97
CA PRO A 52 -22.64 -1.10 1.45
C PRO A 52 -23.60 -1.41 0.29
N ASP A 53 -24.58 -2.29 0.53
CA ASP A 53 -25.58 -2.72 -0.47
C ASP A 53 -26.28 -1.53 -1.17
N VAL A 54 -26.55 -0.46 -0.41
CA VAL A 54 -27.17 0.76 -0.93
C VAL A 54 -26.29 1.49 -1.95
N THR A 55 -24.96 1.49 -1.76
CA THR A 55 -24.00 2.09 -2.69
C THR A 55 -23.76 1.17 -3.88
N GLN A 56 -23.64 -0.15 -3.64
CA GLN A 56 -23.51 -1.15 -4.71
C GLN A 56 -24.69 -1.11 -5.68
N ALA A 57 -25.92 -0.95 -5.18
CA ALA A 57 -27.12 -0.91 -6.01
C ALA A 57 -27.18 0.29 -6.97
N ARG A 58 -26.39 1.34 -6.69
CA ARG A 58 -26.39 2.59 -7.45
C ARG A 58 -25.19 2.72 -8.39
N LEU A 59 -24.15 1.90 -8.22
CA LEU A 59 -22.89 2.04 -8.92
C LEU A 59 -22.60 0.80 -9.78
N THR A 60 -22.33 1.01 -11.06
CA THR A 60 -21.84 -0.07 -11.92
C THR A 60 -20.35 -0.33 -11.69
N LEU A 61 -19.87 -1.53 -12.05
CA LEU A 61 -18.45 -1.88 -11.95
C LEU A 61 -17.55 -0.99 -12.82
N ASP A 62 -18.03 -0.55 -13.98
CA ASP A 62 -17.29 0.35 -14.88
C ASP A 62 -17.14 1.76 -14.28
N GLU A 63 -18.21 2.27 -13.67
CA GLU A 63 -18.21 3.54 -12.93
C GLU A 63 -17.28 3.47 -11.72
N LEU A 64 -17.34 2.37 -10.96
CA LEU A 64 -16.42 2.13 -9.86
C LEU A 64 -14.97 2.17 -10.34
N GLY A 65 -14.64 1.43 -11.41
CA GLY A 65 -13.31 1.47 -12.01
C GLY A 65 -12.90 2.87 -12.47
N ALA A 66 -13.82 3.68 -12.98
CA ALA A 66 -13.55 5.07 -13.35
C ALA A 66 -13.24 5.95 -12.12
N MET A 67 -13.97 5.77 -11.02
CA MET A 67 -13.71 6.44 -9.74
C MET A 67 -12.35 6.07 -9.16
N LEU A 68 -11.99 4.78 -9.14
CA LEU A 68 -10.68 4.34 -8.64
C LEU A 68 -9.53 4.93 -9.48
N ARG A 69 -9.70 5.01 -10.81
CA ARG A 69 -8.73 5.67 -11.70
C ARG A 69 -8.63 7.17 -11.45
N LEU A 70 -9.75 7.86 -11.17
CA LEU A 70 -9.74 9.27 -10.78
C LEU A 70 -8.97 9.48 -9.48
N HIS A 71 -9.22 8.64 -8.47
CA HIS A 71 -8.52 8.70 -7.19
C HIS A 71 -7.01 8.48 -7.36
N MET A 72 -6.60 7.49 -8.17
CA MET A 72 -5.18 7.28 -8.49
C MET A 72 -4.55 8.48 -9.22
N ARG A 73 -5.24 9.11 -10.18
CA ARG A 73 -4.70 10.33 -10.82
C ARG A 73 -4.53 11.46 -9.82
N TRP A 74 -5.45 11.59 -8.86
CA TRP A 74 -5.34 12.59 -7.82
C TRP A 74 -4.14 12.34 -6.90
N LEU A 75 -3.95 11.11 -6.40
CA LEU A 75 -2.79 10.76 -5.59
C LEU A 75 -1.48 11.07 -6.35
N HIS A 76 -1.42 10.75 -7.64
CA HIS A 76 -0.27 11.08 -8.49
C HIS A 76 -0.04 12.60 -8.59
N ALA A 77 -1.10 13.39 -8.84
CA ALA A 77 -1.02 14.85 -8.91
C ALA A 77 -0.58 15.50 -7.59
N LYS A 78 -0.83 14.83 -6.46
CA LYS A 78 -0.37 15.23 -5.12
C LYS A 78 1.02 14.72 -4.77
N GLY A 79 1.68 13.96 -5.64
CA GLY A 79 2.98 13.35 -5.37
C GLY A 79 2.93 12.23 -4.35
N LEU A 80 1.75 11.68 -4.06
CA LEU A 80 1.54 10.59 -3.09
C LEU A 80 1.77 9.20 -3.71
N GLN A 81 2.12 9.13 -5.00
CA GLN A 81 2.49 7.90 -5.66
C GLN A 81 3.97 7.91 -6.00
N PRO A 82 4.69 6.80 -5.72
CA PRO A 82 6.02 6.65 -6.23
C PRO A 82 5.97 6.49 -7.76
N ASP A 83 6.84 7.22 -8.48
CA ASP A 83 6.95 7.13 -9.95
C ASP A 83 7.29 5.72 -10.46
N ARG A 84 7.83 4.86 -9.58
CA ARG A 84 8.28 3.50 -9.89
C ARG A 84 8.02 2.59 -8.69
N ALA A 85 7.72 1.32 -8.94
CA ALA A 85 7.71 0.32 -7.88
C ALA A 85 9.09 0.26 -7.21
N VAL A 86 9.15 0.47 -5.90
CA VAL A 86 10.38 0.47 -5.12
C VAL A 86 10.39 -0.70 -4.14
N ASP A 87 11.54 -1.37 -4.01
CA ASP A 87 11.76 -2.46 -3.04
C ASP A 87 11.99 -1.96 -1.61
N LYS A 88 11.67 -0.70 -1.35
CA LYS A 88 11.80 -0.07 -0.03
C LYS A 88 10.42 0.18 0.56
N ARG A 89 10.26 -0.11 1.85
CA ARG A 89 9.22 0.50 2.67
C ARG A 89 9.34 2.02 2.49
N GLN A 90 8.22 2.69 2.19
CA GLN A 90 8.20 4.15 2.03
C GLN A 90 8.85 4.80 3.25
N ASP A 91 9.84 5.65 3.01
CA ASP A 91 10.50 6.47 4.02
C ASP A 91 9.87 7.85 3.91
N ILE A 92 9.13 8.27 4.94
CA ILE A 92 8.38 9.52 4.92
C ILE A 92 9.32 10.61 5.43
N ASP A 93 10.05 11.26 4.51
CA ASP A 93 10.93 12.38 4.84
C ASP A 93 10.14 13.67 5.14
N ASP A 94 8.96 13.85 4.50
CA ASP A 94 8.05 14.97 4.69
C ASP A 94 6.70 14.48 5.21
N LEU A 95 6.33 14.92 6.42
CA LEU A 95 5.08 14.54 7.07
C LEU A 95 3.91 15.28 6.41
N LEU A 96 3.16 14.59 5.55
CA LEU A 96 1.99 15.16 4.87
C LEU A 96 0.71 14.79 5.64
N LEU A 97 0.28 15.67 6.55
CA LEU A 97 -0.98 15.53 7.28
C LEU A 97 -2.17 15.93 6.40
N ILE A 98 -3.05 14.98 6.13
CA ILE A 98 -4.37 15.25 5.57
C ILE A 98 -5.38 15.14 6.71
N SER A 99 -5.96 16.26 7.14
CA SER A 99 -7.09 16.24 8.07
C SER A 99 -8.38 15.82 7.35
N GLU A 100 -9.33 15.22 8.07
CA GLU A 100 -10.66 14.85 7.53
C GLU A 100 -11.36 16.04 6.84
N ASP A 101 -11.16 17.26 7.34
CA ASP A 101 -11.70 18.49 6.74
C ASP A 101 -11.07 18.81 5.37
N GLN A 102 -9.75 18.59 5.22
CA GLN A 102 -9.03 18.78 3.94
C GLN A 102 -9.46 17.73 2.91
N LEU A 103 -9.65 16.48 3.34
CA LEU A 103 -10.13 15.40 2.49
C LEU A 103 -11.57 15.67 2.01
N SER A 104 -12.46 16.10 2.89
CA SER A 104 -13.86 16.40 2.57
C SER A 104 -14.00 17.58 1.60
N ALA A 105 -13.29 18.68 1.87
CA ALA A 105 -13.29 19.85 0.99
C ALA A 105 -12.68 19.55 -0.39
N PHE A 106 -11.69 18.65 -0.43
CA PHE A 106 -11.06 18.23 -1.67
C PHE A 106 -12.00 17.35 -2.51
N LEU A 107 -12.62 16.32 -1.91
CA LEU A 107 -13.55 15.43 -2.61
C LEU A 107 -14.75 16.20 -3.20
N LEU A 108 -15.24 17.21 -2.49
CA LEU A 108 -16.32 18.09 -2.97
C LEU A 108 -15.87 18.93 -4.19
N SER A 109 -14.65 19.47 -4.17
CA SER A 109 -14.11 20.29 -5.27
C SER A 109 -13.75 19.48 -6.53
N GLU A 110 -13.39 18.21 -6.38
CA GLU A 110 -12.99 17.36 -7.50
C GLU A 110 -14.18 16.70 -8.19
N ALA A 111 -15.25 16.42 -7.44
CA ALA A 111 -16.51 15.92 -7.98
C ALA A 111 -17.19 16.95 -8.89
N GLU A 112 -17.19 18.24 -8.51
CA GLU A 112 -17.67 19.34 -9.37
C GLU A 112 -16.87 19.47 -10.67
N LYS A 113 -15.55 19.27 -10.63
CA LYS A 113 -14.66 19.45 -11.80
C LYS A 113 -14.75 18.31 -12.81
N SER A 114 -15.13 17.12 -12.36
CA SER A 114 -15.14 15.92 -13.20
C SER A 114 -16.46 15.72 -13.96
N GLY A 115 -17.45 16.61 -13.79
CA GLY A 115 -18.76 16.50 -14.44
C GLY A 115 -19.53 15.24 -14.04
N VAL A 116 -19.17 14.66 -12.90
CA VAL A 116 -19.85 13.50 -12.33
C VAL A 116 -21.14 14.01 -11.69
N GLU A 117 -22.29 13.55 -12.16
CA GLU A 117 -23.51 13.60 -11.35
C GLU A 117 -23.19 12.79 -10.08
N LEU A 118 -22.85 13.50 -9.01
CA LEU A 118 -22.53 12.90 -7.72
C LEU A 118 -23.64 11.92 -7.37
N LEU A 119 -23.28 10.63 -7.36
CA LEU A 119 -23.86 9.74 -6.38
C LEU A 119 -23.52 10.36 -5.03
N ASP A 120 -24.57 10.86 -4.37
CA ASP A 120 -24.64 11.35 -2.98
C ASP A 120 -23.32 11.25 -2.19
N ASP A 121 -22.86 12.34 -1.58
CA ASP A 121 -21.54 12.48 -0.93
C ASP A 121 -21.12 11.27 -0.06
N VAL A 122 -22.11 10.60 0.54
CA VAL A 122 -21.97 9.36 1.31
C VAL A 122 -21.33 8.21 0.50
N ASP A 123 -21.75 8.01 -0.75
CA ASP A 123 -21.27 6.94 -1.63
C ASP A 123 -19.80 7.15 -2.01
N VAL A 124 -19.39 8.40 -2.28
CA VAL A 124 -17.99 8.73 -2.56
C VAL A 124 -17.10 8.42 -1.36
N VAL A 125 -17.55 8.75 -0.15
CA VAL A 125 -16.83 8.44 1.09
C VAL A 125 -16.67 6.94 1.27
N HIS A 126 -17.72 6.15 0.99
CA HIS A 126 -17.64 4.70 1.05
C HIS A 126 -16.63 4.12 0.05
N VAL A 127 -16.63 4.61 -1.19
CA VAL A 127 -15.65 4.19 -2.22
C VAL A 127 -14.22 4.53 -1.82
N VAL A 128 -13.96 5.77 -1.40
CA VAL A 128 -12.61 6.19 -1.00
C VAL A 128 -12.12 5.40 0.21
N ARG A 129 -12.97 5.18 1.22
CA ARG A 129 -12.61 4.40 2.41
C ARG A 129 -12.28 2.95 2.06
N ALA A 130 -13.09 2.32 1.22
CA ALA A 130 -12.82 0.96 0.75
C ALA A 130 -11.54 0.89 -0.09
N HIS A 131 -11.26 1.91 -0.92
CA HIS A 131 -10.04 1.96 -1.72
C HIS A 131 -8.78 2.15 -0.86
N LEU A 132 -8.86 2.95 0.21
CA LEU A 132 -7.78 3.05 1.21
C LEU A 132 -7.57 1.72 1.95
N ALA A 133 -8.65 0.99 2.27
CA ALA A 133 -8.55 -0.34 2.86
C ALA A 133 -7.90 -1.35 1.90
N TYR A 134 -8.11 -1.23 0.59
CA TYR A 134 -7.37 -2.01 -0.39
C TYR A 134 -5.87 -1.70 -0.35
N PHE A 135 -5.47 -0.43 -0.27
CA PHE A 135 -4.06 -0.04 -0.12
C PHE A 135 -3.42 -0.62 1.15
N ASP A 136 -4.16 -0.65 2.26
CA ASP A 136 -3.71 -1.30 3.50
C ASP A 136 -3.56 -2.82 3.33
N ALA A 137 -4.55 -3.47 2.70
CA ALA A 137 -4.52 -4.91 2.44
C ALA A 137 -3.33 -5.36 1.58
N ILE A 138 -2.91 -4.54 0.61
CA ILE A 138 -1.72 -4.81 -0.22
C ILE A 138 -0.42 -4.30 0.40
N GLY A 139 -0.46 -3.64 1.57
CA GLY A 139 0.71 -3.07 2.24
C GLY A 139 1.30 -1.85 1.52
N ALA A 140 0.49 -1.12 0.75
CA ALA A 140 0.88 0.11 0.05
C ALA A 140 0.86 1.36 0.95
N VAL A 141 0.29 1.28 2.16
CA VAL A 141 0.34 2.36 3.16
C VAL A 141 1.27 2.03 4.32
N GLY A 142 1.89 3.07 4.87
CA GLY A 142 2.72 2.97 6.08
C GLY A 142 1.87 2.83 7.36
N PRO A 143 2.51 2.55 8.52
CA PRO A 143 1.81 2.51 9.80
C PRO A 143 1.08 3.83 10.06
N THR A 144 -0.13 3.76 10.60
CA THR A 144 -0.90 4.94 10.98
C THR A 144 -0.11 5.76 12.01
N ALA A 145 0.08 7.06 11.74
CA ALA A 145 0.67 7.97 12.71
C ALA A 145 -0.19 7.99 13.98
N SER A 146 0.44 7.83 15.15
CA SER A 146 -0.30 7.95 16.40
C SER A 146 -0.58 9.42 16.70
N SER A 147 -1.65 9.72 17.42
CA SER A 147 -1.98 11.10 17.83
C SER A 147 -0.91 11.73 18.73
N THR A 148 0.06 10.95 19.21
CA THR A 148 1.19 11.39 20.03
C THR A 148 2.40 11.79 19.17
N ASP A 149 2.41 11.45 17.88
CA ASP A 149 3.46 11.82 16.93
C ASP A 149 3.23 13.21 16.28
N LEU A 150 2.25 13.97 16.78
CA LEU A 150 1.85 15.32 16.33
C LEU A 150 2.20 16.40 17.36
#